data_AF-A0A960TVV3-F1
#
_entry.id   AF-A0A960TVV3-F1
#
_cell.length_a   1.000
_cell.length_b   1.000
_cell.length_c   1.000
_cell.angle_alpha   90.00
_cell.angle_beta   90.00
_cell.angle_gamma   90.00
#
_symmetry.space_group_name_H-M   'P 1'
#
loop_
_entity.id
_entity.type
_entity.pdbx_description
1 polymer ?
#
loop_
_entity_poly.entity_id
_entity_poly.type
_entity_poly.pdbx_seq_one_letter_code
_entity_poly.pdbx_strand_id
1 'polypeptide(L)'
;LVLYAQCGNDVMQAGWYAGPGGPFRLHPDGVLRDDGPRRPDADFYVEHDHLKAPRPGDPAHTAPPREDLLQRLARLRIVRLLVSDDGGRAVPTRGFAPTPDGHLRLLDGAANAGLYLRDEPQEIAALRRTTADLYAAMDSTCRAADAGFAVVLFPQRHQVQPRDWAALREAWNLDDDAFDLDLPQRAMTALCAARGVRVLDLLPDFRAAADTVPQLYLPGGDVHFNRRGHAAAAAATARLLRAP
;
A
#
# COMPACT_ATOMS: atom_id res chain seq x y z
N LEU A 1 -18.74 9.89 -7.36
CA LEU A 1 -17.30 10.01 -7.02
C LEU A 1 -16.69 8.60 -6.95
N VAL A 2 -15.55 8.37 -7.59
CA VAL A 2 -14.79 7.12 -7.47
C VAL A 2 -13.44 7.46 -6.85
N LEU A 3 -13.15 6.92 -5.68
CA LEU A 3 -11.87 7.09 -5.00
C LEU A 3 -10.98 5.87 -5.29
N TYR A 4 -9.80 6.11 -5.84
CA TYR A 4 -8.78 5.08 -5.96
C TYR A 4 -7.90 5.11 -4.72
N ALA A 5 -7.87 4.02 -3.98
CA ALA A 5 -7.12 3.90 -2.74
C ALA A 5 -6.30 2.61 -2.68
N GLN A 6 -5.10 2.72 -2.16
CA GLN A 6 -4.19 1.65 -1.85
C GLN A 6 -4.47 1.15 -0.44
N CYS A 7 -4.64 -0.16 -0.27
CA CYS A 7 -4.68 -0.78 1.06
C CYS A 7 -3.38 -0.59 1.87
N GLY A 8 -2.32 -0.05 1.23
CA GLY A 8 -1.03 0.32 1.79
C GLY A 8 -0.99 1.76 2.33
N ASN A 9 -0.57 2.68 1.45
CA ASN A 9 -0.26 4.06 1.84
C ASN A 9 -1.47 4.84 2.36
N ASP A 10 -2.67 4.64 1.82
CA ASP A 10 -3.84 5.38 2.29
C ASP A 10 -4.25 4.96 3.71
N VAL A 11 -4.07 3.69 4.08
CA VAL A 11 -4.30 3.22 5.45
C VAL A 11 -3.32 3.90 6.42
N MET A 12 -2.06 4.02 6.00
CA MET A 12 -1.03 4.70 6.78
C MET A 12 -1.33 6.20 6.92
N GLN A 13 -1.70 6.87 5.84
CA GLN A 13 -2.03 8.30 5.83
C GLN A 13 -3.30 8.60 6.64
N ALA A 14 -4.33 7.75 6.55
CA ALA A 14 -5.53 7.88 7.37
C ALA A 14 -5.19 7.78 8.86
N GLY A 15 -4.36 6.80 9.24
CA GLY A 15 -3.88 6.65 10.61
C GLY A 15 -3.04 7.82 11.10
N TRP A 16 -2.15 8.32 10.24
CA TRP A 16 -1.30 9.47 10.52
C TRP A 16 -2.07 10.75 10.78
N TYR A 17 -3.03 11.05 9.91
CA TYR A 17 -3.74 12.32 9.93
C TYR A 17 -4.97 12.28 10.83
N ALA A 18 -5.71 11.17 10.83
CA ALA A 18 -7.00 11.04 11.51
C ALA A 18 -7.03 9.97 12.62
N GLY A 19 -5.93 9.23 12.82
CA GLY A 19 -5.80 8.27 13.91
C GLY A 19 -5.43 8.92 15.25
N PRO A 20 -5.21 8.10 16.30
CA PRO A 20 -4.79 8.58 17.61
C PRO A 20 -3.55 9.47 17.51
N GLY A 21 -3.61 10.67 18.08
CA GLY A 21 -2.48 11.62 18.05
C GLY A 21 -2.35 12.45 16.76
N GLY A 22 -3.09 12.13 15.69
CA GLY A 22 -3.11 12.94 14.46
C GLY A 22 -3.75 14.32 14.66
N PRO A 23 -3.57 15.28 13.73
CA PRO A 23 -4.17 16.61 13.81
C PRO A 23 -5.67 16.63 13.50
N PHE A 24 -6.19 15.65 12.75
CA PHE A 24 -7.59 15.64 12.34
C PHE A 24 -8.45 14.67 13.14
N ARG A 25 -9.72 15.02 13.36
CA ARG A 25 -10.72 14.13 13.97
C ARG A 25 -11.96 14.07 13.11
N LEU A 26 -12.45 12.84 12.89
CA LEU A 26 -13.75 12.63 12.28
C LEU A 26 -14.81 12.76 13.37
N HIS A 27 -15.68 13.75 13.23
CA HIS A 27 -16.75 14.02 14.18
C HIS A 27 -18.01 13.20 13.89
N PRO A 28 -18.93 13.05 14.86
CA PRO A 28 -20.18 12.31 14.66
C PRO A 28 -21.09 12.85 13.54
N ASP A 29 -20.90 14.10 13.14
CA ASP A 29 -21.61 14.72 12.01
C ASP A 29 -20.97 14.39 10.64
N GLY A 30 -19.94 13.54 10.61
CA GLY A 30 -19.25 13.12 9.40
C GLY A 30 -18.24 14.13 8.88
N VAL A 31 -17.96 15.21 9.62
CA VAL A 31 -17.01 16.24 9.21
C VAL A 31 -15.64 15.99 9.83
N LEU A 32 -14.61 15.99 9.00
CA LEU A 32 -13.21 15.96 9.43
C LEU A 32 -12.77 17.38 9.82
N ARG A 33 -12.29 17.57 11.06
CA ARG A 33 -11.84 18.87 11.57
C ARG A 33 -10.40 18.82 12.04
N ASP A 34 -9.68 19.94 11.92
CA ASP A 34 -8.33 20.14 12.44
C ASP A 34 -8.43 20.52 13.93
N ASP A 35 -8.27 19.53 14.80
CA ASP A 35 -8.50 19.62 16.25
C ASP A 35 -7.21 19.52 17.07
N GLY A 36 -6.05 19.39 16.40
CA GLY A 36 -4.80 19.04 17.08
C GLY A 36 -3.57 19.72 16.49
N PRO A 37 -2.48 19.81 17.27
CA PRO A 37 -1.22 20.31 16.76
C PRO A 37 -0.69 19.38 15.66
N ARG A 38 -0.16 19.96 14.58
CA ARG A 38 0.53 19.19 13.54
C ARG A 38 1.78 18.53 14.15
N ARG A 39 1.92 17.22 13.94
CA ARG A 39 3.13 16.48 14.32
C ARG A 39 4.02 16.28 13.09
N PRO A 40 5.35 16.31 13.26
CA PRO A 40 6.29 15.90 12.24
C PRO A 40 5.99 14.50 11.72
N ASP A 41 6.24 14.32 10.44
CA ASP A 41 5.95 13.08 9.76
C ASP A 41 6.70 11.86 10.33
N ALA A 42 7.94 12.09 10.77
CA ALA A 42 8.80 11.06 11.33
C ALA A 42 8.26 10.44 12.63
N ASP A 43 7.46 11.19 13.40
CA ASP A 43 7.01 10.76 14.73
C ASP A 43 6.08 9.55 14.63
N PHE A 44 5.22 9.51 13.61
CA PHE A 44 4.32 8.38 13.38
C PHE A 44 5.08 7.06 13.21
N TYR A 45 6.16 7.07 12.42
CA TYR A 45 6.97 5.86 12.20
C TYR A 45 7.79 5.48 13.43
N VAL A 46 8.14 6.45 14.28
CA VAL A 46 8.81 6.19 15.58
C VAL A 46 7.83 5.55 16.57
N GLU A 47 6.58 6.02 16.64
CA GLU A 47 5.53 5.45 17.49
C GLU A 47 5.22 3.98 17.17
N HIS A 48 5.40 3.59 15.91
CA HIS A 48 5.17 2.23 15.43
C HIS A 48 6.48 1.43 15.23
N ASP A 49 7.61 1.92 15.75
CA ASP A 49 8.91 1.26 15.58
C ASP A 49 8.91 -0.15 16.20
N HIS A 50 8.05 -0.44 17.18
CA HIS A 50 7.92 -1.78 17.76
C HIS A 50 7.37 -2.83 16.79
N LEU A 51 6.73 -2.41 15.69
CA LEU A 51 6.29 -3.31 14.61
C LEU A 51 7.50 -3.64 13.72
N LYS A 52 8.29 -4.59 14.20
CA LYS A 52 9.46 -5.15 13.50
C LYS A 52 9.13 -6.56 13.01
N ALA A 53 9.79 -6.97 11.93
CA ALA A 53 9.73 -8.37 11.48
C ALA A 53 10.13 -9.30 12.65
N PRO A 54 9.49 -10.46 12.80
CA PRO A 54 9.78 -11.40 13.88
C PRO A 54 11.20 -11.98 13.74
N ARG A 55 12.19 -11.28 14.32
CA ARG A 55 13.58 -11.70 14.62
C ARG A 55 14.61 -11.83 13.48
N PRO A 56 15.92 -11.75 13.82
CA PRO A 56 16.99 -11.46 12.87
C PRO A 56 17.30 -12.70 12.04
N GLY A 57 17.02 -12.65 10.74
CA GLY A 57 17.82 -13.46 9.83
C GLY A 57 19.27 -13.07 9.97
N ASP A 58 20.14 -14.07 9.82
CA ASP A 58 21.59 -14.00 9.75
C ASP A 58 22.19 -12.57 9.83
N PRO A 59 22.97 -12.22 10.87
CA PRO A 59 23.67 -10.92 10.93
C PRO A 59 24.54 -10.62 9.69
N ALA A 60 24.83 -11.60 8.83
CA ALA A 60 25.45 -11.39 7.52
C ALA A 60 24.54 -10.62 6.51
N HIS A 61 23.23 -10.55 6.73
CA HIS A 61 22.28 -9.80 5.89
C HIS A 61 22.11 -8.32 6.27
N THR A 62 22.90 -7.82 7.22
CA THR A 62 22.87 -6.41 7.70
C THR A 62 23.32 -5.36 6.68
N ALA A 63 23.87 -5.77 5.53
CA ALA A 63 24.23 -4.84 4.49
C ALA A 63 23.06 -4.67 3.50
N PRO A 64 22.54 -3.44 3.27
CA PRO A 64 21.73 -3.20 2.09
C PRO A 64 22.52 -3.71 0.87
N PRO A 65 21.89 -4.41 -0.09
CA PRO A 65 22.59 -4.93 -1.25
C PRO A 65 23.43 -3.81 -1.85
N ARG A 66 24.74 -4.01 -1.95
CA ARG A 66 25.66 -3.00 -2.49
C ARG A 66 25.15 -2.65 -3.88
N GLU A 67 24.71 -1.40 -4.05
CA GLU A 67 24.33 -0.89 -5.37
C GLU A 67 25.57 -0.96 -6.27
N ASP A 68 25.51 -1.84 -7.27
CA ASP A 68 26.46 -1.85 -8.36
C ASP A 68 26.39 -0.51 -9.10
N LEU A 69 27.54 -0.07 -9.64
CA LEU A 69 27.70 1.11 -10.46
C LEU A 69 26.65 1.17 -11.58
N LEU A 70 26.27 0.03 -12.17
CA LEU A 70 25.21 -0.04 -13.17
C LEU A 70 23.84 0.40 -12.63
N GLN A 71 23.49 0.06 -11.39
CA GLN A 71 22.23 0.49 -10.75
C GLN A 71 22.22 1.99 -10.46
N ARG A 72 23.39 2.56 -10.12
CA ARG A 72 23.55 4.01 -9.91
C ARG A 72 23.47 4.78 -11.23
N LEU A 73 24.10 4.27 -12.28
CA LEU A 73 24.07 4.86 -13.62
C LEU A 73 22.67 4.76 -14.24
N ALA A 74 21.92 3.69 -14.00
CA ALA A 74 20.53 3.53 -14.46
C ALA A 74 19.56 4.61 -13.95
N ARG A 75 19.90 5.32 -12.86
CA ARG A 75 19.14 6.48 -12.36
C ARG A 75 19.33 7.75 -13.20
N LEU A 76 20.41 7.83 -13.99
CA LEU A 76 20.63 8.95 -14.88
C LEU A 76 19.59 8.91 -16.00
N ARG A 77 18.88 10.03 -16.18
CA ARG A 77 17.78 10.17 -17.14
C ARG A 77 18.15 9.73 -18.57
N ILE A 78 19.42 9.91 -18.96
CA ILE A 78 19.96 9.46 -20.26
C ILE A 78 20.12 7.94 -20.34
N VAL A 79 20.54 7.28 -19.27
CA VAL A 79 20.67 5.81 -19.23
C VAL A 79 19.29 5.16 -19.16
N ARG A 80 18.33 5.74 -18.43
CA ARG A 80 16.92 5.31 -18.38
C ARG A 80 16.20 5.38 -19.73
N LEU A 81 16.65 6.28 -20.63
CA LEU A 81 16.16 6.38 -22.00
C LEU A 81 16.80 5.36 -22.95
N LEU A 82 18.00 4.88 -22.65
CA LEU A 82 18.75 3.89 -23.44
C LEU A 82 18.52 2.45 -22.97
N VAL A 83 18.13 2.28 -21.70
CA VAL A 83 17.76 1.02 -21.06
C VAL A 83 16.26 1.08 -20.79
N SER A 84 15.45 1.04 -21.85
CA SER A 84 13.98 1.06 -21.74
C SER A 84 13.37 -0.33 -21.53
N ASP A 85 14.20 -1.33 -21.29
CA ASP A 85 13.77 -2.69 -21.01
C ASP A 85 14.56 -3.21 -19.81
N ASP A 86 14.01 -3.00 -18.61
CA ASP A 86 14.56 -3.59 -17.38
C ASP A 86 14.42 -5.12 -17.37
N GLY A 87 13.93 -5.75 -18.45
CA GLY A 87 13.79 -7.20 -18.59
C GLY A 87 12.90 -7.83 -17.52
N GLY A 88 12.08 -7.03 -16.83
CA GLY A 88 11.31 -7.47 -15.68
C GLY A 88 12.17 -7.83 -14.46
N ARG A 89 13.33 -7.16 -14.24
CA ARG A 89 14.06 -7.25 -12.97
C ARG A 89 13.22 -6.64 -11.85
N ALA A 90 12.95 -7.45 -10.82
CA ALA A 90 12.32 -7.01 -9.59
C ALA A 90 13.29 -6.09 -8.83
N VAL A 91 12.86 -4.85 -8.57
CA VAL A 91 13.56 -3.94 -7.66
C VAL A 91 12.69 -3.82 -6.42
N PRO A 92 13.16 -4.18 -5.22
CA PRO A 92 12.34 -4.01 -4.02
C PRO A 92 11.98 -2.53 -3.88
N THR A 93 10.70 -2.25 -3.65
CA THR A 93 10.23 -0.90 -3.33
C THR A 93 10.88 -0.53 -2.00
N ARG A 94 11.86 0.38 -2.03
CA ARG A 94 12.64 0.73 -0.83
C ARG A 94 11.80 1.62 0.07
N GLY A 95 11.63 1.18 1.31
CA GLY A 95 11.20 1.99 2.43
C GLY A 95 12.10 3.16 2.73
N PHE A 96 11.66 4.00 3.67
CA PHE A 96 12.60 4.77 4.46
C PHE A 96 13.64 3.81 5.06
N ALA A 97 14.91 4.11 4.83
CA ALA A 97 16.11 3.28 5.02
C ALA A 97 16.15 2.42 6.31
N PRO A 98 16.96 1.34 6.35
CA PRO A 98 17.22 0.57 7.58
C PRO A 98 17.49 1.49 8.78
N THR A 99 16.90 1.17 9.92
CA THR A 99 17.10 1.97 11.13
C THR A 99 18.52 1.80 11.66
N PRO A 100 19.06 2.79 12.42
CA PRO A 100 20.40 2.73 12.99
C PRO A 100 20.67 1.51 13.88
N ASP A 101 19.61 0.85 14.38
CA ASP A 101 19.66 -0.37 15.19
C ASP A 101 19.72 -1.66 14.34
N GLY A 102 19.79 -1.54 13.01
CA GLY A 102 19.92 -2.68 12.08
C GLY A 102 18.61 -3.41 11.81
N HIS A 103 17.47 -2.92 12.32
CA HIS A 103 16.16 -3.49 12.03
C HIS A 103 15.51 -2.85 10.78
N LEU A 104 14.61 -3.57 10.13
CA LEU A 104 13.76 -3.04 9.06
C LEU A 104 12.35 -2.88 9.61
N ARG A 105 11.80 -1.66 9.50
CA ARG A 105 10.45 -1.34 9.97
C ARG A 105 9.43 -1.98 9.05
N LEU A 106 8.42 -2.61 9.62
CA LEU A 106 7.31 -3.15 8.83
C LEU A 106 6.36 -2.07 8.33
N LEU A 107 6.37 -0.89 8.95
CA LEU A 107 5.71 0.32 8.48
C LEU A 107 6.78 1.35 8.12
N ASP A 108 6.96 1.58 6.82
CA ASP A 108 8.12 2.25 6.25
C ASP A 108 7.76 3.30 5.19
N GLY A 109 6.46 3.59 5.03
CA GLY A 109 5.94 4.55 4.06
C GLY A 109 6.05 4.13 2.60
N ALA A 110 6.55 2.91 2.32
CA ALA A 110 6.70 2.41 0.97
C ALA A 110 6.05 1.02 0.83
N ALA A 111 6.73 -0.05 1.29
CA ALA A 111 6.19 -1.39 1.15
C ALA A 111 5.15 -1.70 2.22
N ASN A 112 5.27 -1.08 3.41
CA ASN A 112 4.37 -1.24 4.56
C ASN A 112 4.01 -2.71 4.82
N ALA A 113 5.01 -3.61 4.80
CA ALA A 113 4.80 -5.06 4.92
C ALA A 113 4.02 -5.46 6.19
N GLY A 114 4.02 -4.61 7.23
CA GLY A 114 3.25 -4.83 8.46
C GLY A 114 1.74 -4.96 8.23
N LEU A 115 1.23 -4.37 7.15
CA LEU A 115 -0.18 -4.52 6.75
C LEU A 115 -0.50 -5.95 6.28
N TYR A 116 0.50 -6.73 5.95
CA TYR A 116 0.36 -8.08 5.41
C TYR A 116 0.63 -9.17 6.44
N LEU A 117 0.93 -8.82 7.71
CA LEU A 117 1.12 -9.80 8.77
C LEU A 117 -0.15 -10.63 8.96
N ARG A 118 -0.02 -11.96 8.91
CA ARG A 118 -1.13 -12.91 9.11
C ARG A 118 -1.81 -12.71 10.47
N ASP A 119 -0.99 -12.61 11.50
CA ASP A 119 -1.42 -12.23 12.85
C ASP A 119 -1.47 -10.70 12.93
N GLU A 120 -2.57 -10.12 12.45
CA GLU A 120 -2.74 -8.67 12.33
C GLU A 120 -2.60 -7.96 13.69
N PRO A 121 -1.61 -7.06 13.86
CA PRO A 121 -1.49 -6.27 15.07
C PRO A 121 -2.71 -5.37 15.29
N GLN A 122 -3.10 -5.15 16.54
CA GLN A 122 -4.27 -4.34 16.90
C GLN A 122 -4.18 -2.91 16.34
N GLU A 123 -2.96 -2.37 16.27
CA GLU A 123 -2.65 -1.06 15.71
C GLU A 123 -3.01 -1.03 14.22
N ILE A 124 -2.59 -2.03 13.44
CA ILE A 124 -2.93 -2.15 12.02
C ILE A 124 -4.45 -2.23 11.82
N ALA A 125 -5.12 -3.06 12.62
CA ALA A 125 -6.57 -3.17 12.61
C ALA A 125 -7.25 -1.82 12.92
N ALA A 126 -6.66 -1.00 13.82
CA ALA A 126 -7.15 0.34 14.14
C ALA A 126 -6.98 1.31 12.96
N LEU A 127 -5.81 1.33 12.30
CA LEU A 127 -5.58 2.18 11.11
C LEU A 127 -6.61 1.87 10.02
N ARG A 128 -6.91 0.59 9.78
CA ARG A 128 -7.94 0.16 8.81
C ARG A 128 -9.34 0.62 9.18
N ARG A 129 -9.71 0.53 10.46
CA ARG A 129 -11.01 1.04 10.95
C ARG A 129 -11.13 2.55 10.72
N THR A 130 -10.11 3.32 11.11
CA THR A 130 -10.07 4.78 10.85
C THR A 130 -10.23 5.07 9.35
N THR A 131 -9.53 4.34 8.50
CA THR A 131 -9.62 4.50 7.03
C THR A 131 -11.05 4.24 6.53
N ALA A 132 -11.67 3.14 6.99
CA ALA A 132 -13.03 2.80 6.59
C ALA A 132 -14.07 3.79 7.13
N ASP A 133 -13.87 4.36 8.33
CA ASP A 133 -14.72 5.42 8.88
C ASP A 133 -14.66 6.69 8.02
N LEU A 134 -13.47 7.06 7.53
CA LEU A 134 -13.31 8.18 6.60
C LEU A 134 -14.03 7.91 5.27
N TYR A 135 -13.94 6.71 4.71
CA TYR A 135 -14.67 6.37 3.48
C TYR A 135 -16.19 6.43 3.67
N ALA A 136 -16.70 6.01 4.83
CA ALA A 136 -18.13 6.13 5.14
C ALA A 136 -18.57 7.60 5.27
N ALA A 137 -17.72 8.46 5.84
CA ALA A 137 -17.99 9.89 5.90
C ALA A 137 -18.01 10.55 4.50
N MET A 138 -17.09 10.13 3.62
CA MET A 138 -17.08 10.57 2.21
C MET A 138 -18.32 10.08 1.46
N ASP A 139 -18.76 8.84 1.67
CA ASP A 139 -20.00 8.29 1.10
C ASP A 139 -21.22 9.10 1.55
N SER A 140 -21.35 9.34 2.86
CA SER A 140 -22.42 10.15 3.43
C SER A 140 -22.46 11.56 2.83
N THR A 141 -21.30 12.19 2.69
CA THR A 141 -21.17 13.52 2.06
C THR A 141 -21.63 13.50 0.59
N CYS A 142 -21.25 12.47 -0.17
CA CYS A 142 -21.70 12.32 -1.56
C CYS A 142 -23.21 12.10 -1.64
N ARG A 143 -23.77 11.24 -0.79
CA ARG A 143 -25.21 10.98 -0.72
C ARG A 143 -26.01 12.23 -0.37
N ALA A 144 -25.52 13.07 0.53
CA ALA A 144 -26.14 14.36 0.85
C ALA A 144 -26.17 15.33 -0.34
N ALA A 145 -25.29 15.13 -1.32
CA ALA A 145 -25.22 15.87 -2.58
C ALA A 145 -25.87 15.12 -3.77
N ASP A 146 -26.68 14.09 -3.52
CA ASP A 146 -27.32 13.24 -4.53
C ASP A 146 -26.32 12.59 -5.51
N ALA A 147 -25.13 12.24 -5.01
CA ALA A 147 -24.07 11.59 -5.77
C ALA A 147 -23.73 10.22 -5.17
N GLY A 148 -23.47 9.24 -6.04
CA GLY A 148 -22.92 7.94 -5.62
C GLY A 148 -21.44 8.04 -5.27
N PHE A 149 -20.99 7.23 -4.32
CA PHE A 149 -19.58 7.08 -3.97
C PHE A 149 -19.16 5.61 -4.05
N ALA A 150 -17.92 5.37 -4.49
CA ALA A 150 -17.32 4.05 -4.49
C ALA A 150 -15.81 4.14 -4.26
N VAL A 151 -15.27 3.15 -3.56
CA VAL A 151 -13.83 2.98 -3.35
C VAL A 151 -13.32 1.86 -4.24
N VAL A 152 -12.27 2.13 -4.99
CA VAL A 152 -11.52 1.14 -5.76
C VAL A 152 -10.23 0.87 -5.01
N LEU A 153 -10.19 -0.30 -4.36
CA LEU A 153 -9.02 -0.79 -3.64
C LEU A 153 -8.05 -1.41 -4.63
N PHE A 154 -6.91 -0.76 -4.84
CA PHE A 154 -5.91 -1.26 -5.76
C PHE A 154 -4.76 -1.98 -5.03
N PRO A 155 -4.26 -3.09 -5.60
CA PRO A 155 -3.21 -3.88 -4.97
C PRO A 155 -1.83 -3.25 -5.13
N GLN A 156 -0.96 -3.53 -4.17
CA GLN A 156 0.47 -3.30 -4.31
C GLN A 156 1.08 -4.28 -5.32
N ARG A 157 2.19 -3.85 -5.91
CA ARG A 157 2.91 -4.62 -6.91
C ARG A 157 3.32 -6.02 -6.44
N HIS A 158 3.78 -6.17 -5.21
CA HIS A 158 4.18 -7.48 -4.65
C HIS A 158 3.00 -8.43 -4.41
N GLN A 159 1.76 -7.94 -4.37
CA GLN A 159 0.57 -8.80 -4.28
C GLN A 159 0.19 -9.43 -5.62
N VAL A 160 0.61 -8.79 -6.71
CA VAL A 160 0.26 -9.14 -8.09
C VAL A 160 1.43 -9.85 -8.78
N GLN A 161 2.67 -9.42 -8.52
CA GLN A 161 3.87 -9.93 -9.17
C GLN A 161 4.69 -10.80 -8.21
N PRO A 162 4.71 -12.13 -8.39
CA PRO A 162 5.45 -13.04 -7.51
C PRO A 162 6.94 -12.69 -7.38
N ARG A 163 7.55 -12.18 -8.46
CA ARG A 163 8.96 -11.75 -8.46
C ARG A 163 9.22 -10.58 -7.51
N ASP A 164 8.25 -9.69 -7.34
CA ASP A 164 8.39 -8.54 -6.46
C ASP A 164 8.17 -8.89 -5.01
N TRP A 165 7.29 -9.85 -4.73
CA TRP A 165 7.23 -10.45 -3.40
C TRP A 165 8.53 -11.18 -3.06
N ALA A 166 9.06 -12.01 -3.96
CA ALA A 166 10.33 -12.69 -3.75
C ALA A 166 11.47 -11.71 -3.47
N ALA A 167 11.58 -10.63 -4.25
CA ALA A 167 12.58 -9.59 -4.03
C ALA A 167 12.39 -8.84 -2.71
N LEU A 168 11.15 -8.56 -2.30
CA LEU A 168 10.86 -7.95 -1.00
C LEU A 168 11.23 -8.89 0.15
N ARG A 169 10.84 -10.17 0.05
CA ARG A 169 11.19 -11.22 1.00
C ARG A 169 12.69 -11.38 1.17
N GLU A 170 13.43 -11.45 0.07
CA GLU A 170 14.89 -11.56 0.09
C GLU A 170 15.53 -10.30 0.68
N ALA A 171 15.14 -9.13 0.19
CA ALA A 171 15.72 -7.86 0.63
C ALA A 171 15.46 -7.58 2.12
N TRP A 172 14.35 -8.06 2.66
CA TRP A 172 13.95 -7.81 4.05
C TRP A 172 14.02 -9.04 4.94
N ASN A 173 14.54 -10.16 4.43
CA ASN A 173 14.59 -11.45 5.11
C ASN A 173 13.25 -11.78 5.81
N LEU A 174 12.16 -11.75 5.04
CA LEU A 174 10.82 -12.02 5.56
C LEU A 174 10.53 -13.52 5.58
N ASP A 175 9.97 -14.01 6.67
CA ASP A 175 9.38 -15.34 6.74
C ASP A 175 8.06 -15.36 5.97
N ASP A 176 7.95 -16.15 4.91
CA ASP A 176 6.77 -16.17 4.03
C ASP A 176 5.49 -16.55 4.80
N ASP A 177 5.60 -17.47 5.75
CA ASP A 177 4.47 -18.01 6.50
C ASP A 177 3.82 -16.96 7.43
N ALA A 178 4.61 -15.95 7.83
CA ALA A 178 4.16 -14.84 8.66
C ALA A 178 3.29 -13.82 7.90
N PHE A 179 3.23 -13.89 6.56
CA PHE A 179 2.49 -12.95 5.74
C PHE A 179 1.30 -13.59 5.02
N ASP A 180 0.26 -12.78 4.82
CA ASP A 180 -0.89 -13.06 3.98
C ASP A 180 -1.09 -11.86 3.05
N LEU A 181 -0.67 -12.04 1.78
CA LEU A 181 -0.71 -10.96 0.79
C LEU A 181 -2.12 -10.50 0.44
N ASP A 182 -3.15 -11.24 0.79
CA ASP A 182 -4.55 -10.94 0.46
C ASP A 182 -5.29 -10.30 1.64
N LEU A 183 -4.70 -10.38 2.84
CA LEU A 183 -5.31 -9.88 4.06
C LEU A 183 -5.73 -8.39 3.98
N PRO A 184 -4.93 -7.46 3.43
CA PRO A 184 -5.36 -6.06 3.36
C PRO A 184 -6.63 -5.84 2.55
N GLN A 185 -6.75 -6.51 1.40
CA GLN A 185 -7.89 -6.37 0.51
C GLN A 185 -9.13 -6.99 1.14
N ARG A 186 -9.00 -8.19 1.71
CA ARG A 186 -10.13 -8.84 2.41
C ARG A 186 -10.62 -8.02 3.59
N ALA A 187 -9.70 -7.54 4.44
CA ALA A 187 -10.06 -6.76 5.61
C ALA A 187 -10.69 -5.42 5.25
N MET A 188 -10.10 -4.67 4.32
CA MET A 188 -10.65 -3.37 3.89
C MET A 188 -12.00 -3.54 3.18
N THR A 189 -12.15 -4.57 2.34
CA THR A 189 -13.43 -4.88 1.69
C THR A 189 -14.51 -5.19 2.73
N ALA A 190 -14.19 -6.02 3.73
CA ALA A 190 -15.11 -6.35 4.81
C ALA A 190 -15.50 -5.12 5.64
N LEU A 191 -14.54 -4.25 5.99
CA LEU A 191 -14.79 -3.03 6.75
C LEU A 191 -15.63 -2.01 5.97
N CYS A 192 -15.42 -1.88 4.66
CA CYS A 192 -16.24 -1.03 3.78
C CYS A 192 -17.66 -1.59 3.68
N ALA A 193 -17.81 -2.90 3.44
CA ALA A 193 -19.11 -3.56 3.37
C ALA A 193 -19.92 -3.40 4.66
N ALA A 194 -19.27 -3.55 5.83
CA ALA A 194 -19.90 -3.34 7.14
C ALA A 194 -20.41 -1.89 7.35
N ARG A 195 -19.87 -0.92 6.61
CA ARG A 195 -20.28 0.50 6.64
C ARG A 195 -21.21 0.88 5.47
N GLY A 196 -21.59 -0.07 4.63
CA GLY A 196 -22.40 0.19 3.44
C GLY A 196 -21.67 0.94 2.32
N VAL A 197 -20.34 1.03 2.39
CA VAL A 197 -19.53 1.70 1.36
C VAL A 197 -19.35 0.74 0.17
N ARG A 198 -19.74 1.19 -1.02
CA ARG A 198 -19.52 0.43 -2.27
C ARG A 198 -18.02 0.33 -2.53
N VAL A 199 -17.51 -0.90 -2.64
CA VAL A 199 -16.08 -1.17 -2.80
C VAL A 199 -15.81 -2.14 -3.96
N LEU A 200 -14.74 -1.89 -4.71
CA LEU A 200 -14.20 -2.79 -5.73
C LEU A 200 -12.77 -3.17 -5.32
N ASP A 201 -12.55 -4.46 -5.08
CA ASP A 201 -11.20 -5.02 -4.93
C ASP A 201 -10.63 -5.37 -6.31
N LEU A 202 -9.53 -4.71 -6.70
CA LEU A 202 -8.86 -4.96 -7.98
C LEU A 202 -7.86 -6.13 -7.94
N LEU A 203 -7.54 -6.70 -6.77
CA LEU A 203 -6.53 -7.76 -6.69
C LEU A 203 -6.85 -8.99 -7.57
N PRO A 204 -8.08 -9.52 -7.61
CA PRO A 204 -8.42 -10.64 -8.49
C PRO A 204 -8.25 -10.30 -9.98
N ASP A 205 -8.71 -9.12 -10.39
CA ASP A 205 -8.59 -8.63 -11.78
C ASP A 205 -7.13 -8.44 -12.20
N PHE A 206 -6.29 -7.91 -11.29
CA PHE A 206 -4.88 -7.69 -11.55
C PHE A 206 -4.10 -8.99 -11.63
N ARG A 207 -4.40 -9.99 -10.78
CA ARG A 207 -3.78 -11.31 -10.89
C ARG A 207 -4.15 -12.01 -12.19
N ALA A 208 -5.43 -12.02 -12.55
CA ALA A 208 -5.88 -12.60 -13.82
C ALA A 208 -5.25 -11.90 -15.04
N ALA A 209 -5.10 -10.57 -15.00
CA ALA A 209 -4.38 -9.84 -16.04
C ALA A 209 -2.88 -10.18 -16.06
N ALA A 210 -2.26 -10.36 -14.90
CA ALA A 210 -0.83 -10.70 -14.78
C ALA A 210 -0.50 -12.07 -15.37
N ASP A 211 -1.43 -13.02 -15.34
CA ASP A 211 -1.27 -14.36 -15.95
C ASP A 211 -1.12 -14.30 -17.48
N THR A 212 -1.71 -13.29 -18.12
CA THR A 212 -1.65 -13.09 -19.59
C THR A 212 -0.65 -12.02 -19.99
N VAL A 213 -0.34 -11.10 -19.09
CA VAL A 213 0.55 -9.96 -19.31
C VAL A 213 1.48 -9.82 -18.09
N PRO A 214 2.77 -10.13 -18.21
CA PRO A 214 3.63 -10.33 -17.04
C PRO A 214 3.97 -9.06 -16.25
N GLN A 215 3.57 -7.86 -16.71
CA GLN A 215 3.94 -6.59 -16.08
C GLN A 215 2.80 -5.57 -16.19
N LEU A 216 2.23 -5.19 -15.04
CA LEU A 216 1.13 -4.22 -14.91
C LEU A 216 1.57 -2.89 -14.25
N TYR A 217 2.79 -2.83 -13.74
CA TYR A 217 3.37 -1.67 -13.06
C TYR A 217 4.48 -1.06 -13.91
N LEU A 218 4.87 0.17 -13.57
CA LEU A 218 6.02 0.83 -14.18
C LEU A 218 7.34 0.15 -13.76
N PRO A 219 8.38 0.22 -14.61
CA PRO A 219 9.67 -0.42 -14.35
C PRO A 219 10.44 0.24 -13.19
N GLY A 220 11.50 -0.41 -12.72
CA GLY A 220 12.39 0.14 -11.69
C GLY A 220 11.84 0.12 -10.26
N GLY A 221 10.85 -0.72 -9.97
CA GLY A 221 10.26 -0.83 -8.63
C GLY A 221 9.16 0.20 -8.32
N ASP A 222 8.75 0.96 -9.35
CA ASP A 222 7.69 1.95 -9.28
C ASP A 222 6.33 1.28 -8.98
N VAL A 223 5.59 1.87 -8.05
CA VAL A 223 4.32 1.33 -7.55
C VAL A 223 3.12 1.76 -8.40
N HIS A 224 3.31 2.65 -9.36
CA HIS A 224 2.24 3.09 -10.26
C HIS A 224 2.03 2.09 -11.40
N PHE A 225 0.81 2.05 -11.93
CA PHE A 225 0.47 1.20 -13.05
C PHE A 225 1.13 1.68 -14.34
N ASN A 226 1.51 0.74 -15.19
CA ASN A 226 1.77 1.05 -16.59
C ASN A 226 0.45 1.13 -17.37
N ARG A 227 0.53 1.37 -18.69
CA ARG A 227 -0.65 1.44 -19.56
C ARG A 227 -1.59 0.23 -19.45
N ARG A 228 -1.04 -0.98 -19.26
CA ARG A 228 -1.81 -2.23 -19.18
C ARG A 228 -2.49 -2.36 -17.81
N GLY A 229 -1.80 -2.02 -16.72
CA GLY A 229 -2.41 -1.96 -15.39
C GLY A 229 -3.54 -0.93 -15.32
N HIS A 230 -3.36 0.26 -15.90
CA HIS A 230 -4.43 1.25 -16.03
C HIS A 230 -5.61 0.72 -16.83
N ALA A 231 -5.38 0.00 -17.93
CA ALA A 231 -6.45 -0.60 -18.73
C ALA A 231 -7.25 -1.64 -17.94
N ALA A 232 -6.58 -2.50 -17.16
CA ALA A 232 -7.22 -3.48 -16.29
C ALA A 232 -8.08 -2.80 -15.21
N ALA A 233 -7.52 -1.80 -14.51
CA ALA A 233 -8.24 -1.03 -13.50
C ALA A 233 -9.47 -0.31 -14.07
N ALA A 234 -9.32 0.31 -15.24
CA ALA A 234 -10.41 1.01 -15.93
C ALA A 234 -11.53 0.04 -16.35
N ALA A 235 -11.18 -1.14 -16.88
CA ALA A 235 -12.16 -2.15 -17.26
C ALA A 235 -12.97 -2.63 -16.04
N ALA A 236 -12.30 -2.94 -14.93
CA ALA A 236 -12.96 -3.35 -13.69
C ALA A 236 -13.85 -2.25 -13.10
N THR A 237 -13.34 -1.01 -13.07
CA THR A 237 -14.11 0.16 -12.60
C THR A 237 -15.33 0.44 -13.47
N ALA A 238 -15.21 0.30 -14.80
CA ALA A 238 -16.35 0.49 -15.70
C ALA A 238 -17.44 -0.56 -15.44
N ARG A 239 -17.08 -1.81 -15.10
CA ARG A 239 -18.06 -2.83 -14.68
C ARG A 239 -18.75 -2.43 -13.37
N LEU A 240 -17.98 -1.97 -12.38
CA LEU A 240 -18.54 -1.47 -11.13
C LEU A 240 -19.56 -0.35 -11.39
N LEU A 241 -19.25 0.61 -12.24
CA LEU A 241 -20.14 1.77 -12.50
C LEU A 241 -21.39 1.43 -13.31
N ARG A 242 -21.38 0.32 -14.07
CA ARG A 242 -22.54 -0.16 -14.83
C ARG A 242 -23.43 -1.11 -14.05
N ALA A 243 -22.92 -1.70 -12.97
CA ALA A 243 -23.72 -2.56 -12.12
C ALA A 243 -24.82 -1.71 -11.42
N PRO A 244 -26.08 -2.18 -11.43
CA PRO A 244 -27.21 -1.46 -10.87
C PRO A 244 -27.04 -1.13 -9.38
#